data_AF-A0A4P5RPL1-F1
#
_entry.id   AF-A0A4P5RPL1-F1
#
_cell.length_a   1.000
_cell.length_b   1.000
_cell.length_c   1.000
_cell.angle_alpha   90.00
_cell.angle_beta   90.00
_cell.angle_gamma   90.00
#
_symmetry.space_group_name_H-M   'P 1'
#
loop_
_entity.id
_entity.type
_entity.pdbx_description
1 polymer ?
#
loop_
_entity_poly.entity_id
_entity_poly.type
_entity_poly.pdbx_seq_one_letter_code
_entity_poly.pdbx_strand_id
1 'polypeptide(L)'
;MSSELHEKLFVYGCLKPGELGFDHIKEMVDPSCEAATIQDSLLKVRDGFPFIELGKPNHAHNQTSGYLLSVLPHCNEEFWKVVDAFEGNTYKRVTCDAKGKTSGSVKVQVFVGKNPRSGTSYELEGKEWSYKTSPFIQGRFRYTCDLIKGDIEVLKKQLPDLPPENLDSSSYWIPIIRLEGSFLVLVSTLEYLLTMKYGNLNSDLNELSVNSKMDMLGNKDPIVQEIISQSDLDSYIAPNDVRISKQERAVIITRAAYLKKLYQTRNNLSHRGKGYKGDIKFTLDAAQRMVEFLERYFSMSGVGVSREI
;
A
#
# COMPACT_ATOMS: atom_id res chain seq x y z
N MET A 1 -15.23 -42.28 6.34
CA MET A 1 -14.39 -41.14 6.75
C MET A 1 -15.18 -39.89 6.43
N SER A 2 -15.61 -39.16 7.46
CA SER A 2 -16.32 -37.90 7.29
C SER A 2 -15.38 -36.92 6.57
N SER A 3 -15.74 -36.46 5.39
CA SER A 3 -15.08 -35.31 4.79
C SER A 3 -15.44 -34.11 5.66
N GLU A 4 -14.53 -33.69 6.54
CA GLU A 4 -14.66 -32.37 7.15
C GLU A 4 -14.85 -31.37 6.02
N LEU A 5 -16.00 -30.71 5.98
CA LEU A 5 -16.27 -29.66 5.01
C LEU A 5 -15.35 -28.50 5.37
N HIS A 6 -14.20 -28.45 4.70
CA HIS A 6 -13.31 -27.30 4.77
C HIS A 6 -14.06 -26.07 4.29
N GLU A 7 -14.14 -25.06 5.15
CA GLU A 7 -14.68 -23.77 4.74
C GLU A 7 -13.82 -23.18 3.63
N LYS A 8 -14.48 -22.61 2.62
CA LYS A 8 -13.84 -22.02 1.45
C LYS A 8 -14.10 -20.53 1.38
N LEU A 9 -13.05 -19.77 1.16
CA LEU A 9 -13.09 -18.33 0.87
C LEU A 9 -12.74 -18.11 -0.61
N PHE A 10 -13.58 -17.40 -1.33
CA PHE A 10 -13.23 -16.85 -2.64
C PHE A 10 -12.59 -15.46 -2.47
N VAL A 11 -11.37 -15.30 -2.95
CA VAL A 11 -10.60 -14.05 -2.90
C VAL A 11 -10.36 -13.49 -4.31
N TYR A 12 -10.59 -12.19 -4.49
CA TYR A 12 -10.40 -11.48 -5.76
C TYR A 12 -9.61 -10.17 -5.61
N GLY A 13 -9.16 -9.86 -4.39
CA GLY A 13 -8.46 -8.61 -4.04
C GLY A 13 -7.15 -8.84 -3.29
N CYS A 14 -6.87 -8.02 -2.28
CA CYS A 14 -5.56 -8.01 -1.59
C CYS A 14 -5.18 -9.33 -0.92
N LEU A 15 -6.15 -10.17 -0.56
CA LEU A 15 -5.93 -11.49 0.06
C LEU A 15 -5.75 -12.62 -0.97
N LYS A 16 -5.67 -12.30 -2.27
CA LYS A 16 -5.39 -13.27 -3.34
C LYS A 16 -3.91 -13.68 -3.32
N PRO A 17 -3.57 -14.96 -3.61
CA PRO A 17 -2.17 -15.38 -3.75
C PRO A 17 -1.37 -14.46 -4.68
N GLY A 18 -0.20 -14.03 -4.22
CA GLY A 18 0.69 -13.11 -4.94
C GLY A 18 0.36 -11.62 -4.76
N GLU A 19 -0.71 -11.28 -4.04
CA GLU A 19 -1.04 -9.90 -3.64
C GLU A 19 -0.56 -9.61 -2.20
N LEU A 20 -0.44 -8.33 -1.85
CA LEU A 20 0.27 -7.89 -0.62
C LEU A 20 -0.35 -8.39 0.69
N GLY A 21 -1.67 -8.53 0.77
CA GLY A 21 -2.36 -8.92 1.98
C GLY A 21 -2.33 -10.43 2.26
N PHE A 22 -2.00 -11.25 1.25
CA PHE A 22 -2.04 -12.71 1.38
C PHE A 22 -1.09 -13.25 2.45
N ASP A 23 0.03 -12.57 2.70
CA ASP A 23 0.99 -12.92 3.76
C ASP A 23 0.33 -13.09 5.13
N HIS A 24 -0.77 -12.37 5.41
CA HIS A 24 -1.49 -12.46 6.68
C HIS A 24 -2.23 -13.77 6.88
N ILE A 25 -2.56 -14.49 5.82
CA ILE A 25 -3.40 -15.69 5.87
C ILE A 25 -2.76 -16.92 5.22
N LYS A 26 -1.61 -16.75 4.57
CA LYS A 26 -0.92 -17.79 3.79
C LYS A 26 -0.67 -19.08 4.58
N GLU A 27 -0.33 -18.99 5.86
CA GLU A 27 -0.04 -20.14 6.71
C GLU A 27 -1.32 -20.82 7.27
N MET A 28 -2.48 -20.21 7.09
CA MET A 28 -3.78 -20.67 7.60
C MET A 28 -4.64 -21.36 6.53
N VAL A 29 -4.16 -21.42 5.29
CA VAL A 29 -4.87 -21.99 4.14
C VAL A 29 -4.05 -23.09 3.48
N ASP A 30 -4.74 -24.01 2.82
CA ASP A 30 -4.08 -25.04 2.01
C ASP A 30 -3.26 -24.39 0.88
N PRO A 31 -1.97 -24.73 0.72
CA PRO A 31 -1.13 -24.22 -0.37
C PRO A 31 -1.68 -24.53 -1.77
N SER A 32 -2.50 -25.57 -1.92
CA SER A 32 -3.17 -25.97 -3.17
C SER A 32 -4.39 -25.09 -3.50
N CYS A 33 -4.20 -23.77 -3.46
CA CYS A 33 -5.20 -22.81 -3.92
C CYS A 33 -5.50 -23.04 -5.41
N GLU A 34 -6.78 -22.99 -5.81
CA GLU A 34 -7.16 -23.10 -7.22
C GLU A 34 -7.78 -21.81 -7.74
N ALA A 35 -7.55 -21.53 -9.02
CA ALA A 35 -8.24 -20.45 -9.71
C ALA A 35 -9.75 -20.75 -9.82
N ALA A 36 -10.56 -19.71 -9.68
CA ALA A 36 -12.01 -19.81 -9.74
C ALA A 36 -12.67 -18.54 -10.29
N THR A 37 -13.96 -18.65 -10.57
CA THR A 37 -14.77 -17.51 -11.02
C THR A 37 -16.11 -17.45 -10.31
N ILE A 38 -16.62 -16.25 -10.07
CA ILE A 38 -18.03 -16.01 -9.74
C ILE A 38 -18.74 -15.51 -10.99
N GLN A 39 -19.77 -16.22 -11.43
CA GLN A 39 -20.60 -15.82 -12.58
C GLN A 39 -21.61 -14.73 -12.18
N ASP A 40 -22.16 -14.03 -13.17
CA ASP A 40 -23.13 -12.95 -13.02
C ASP A 40 -22.69 -11.88 -12.01
N SER A 41 -21.41 -11.53 -12.12
CA SER A 41 -20.73 -10.59 -11.23
C SER A 41 -19.93 -9.55 -11.99
N LEU A 42 -19.80 -8.37 -11.39
CA LEU A 42 -19.06 -7.25 -11.98
C LEU A 42 -17.96 -6.80 -11.03
N LEU A 43 -16.72 -6.84 -11.52
CA LEU A 43 -15.55 -6.33 -10.82
C LEU A 43 -15.37 -4.84 -11.13
N LYS A 44 -15.29 -4.05 -10.07
CA LYS A 44 -15.07 -2.61 -10.09
C LYS A 44 -13.86 -2.26 -9.27
N VAL A 45 -13.32 -1.07 -9.52
CA VAL A 45 -12.35 -0.45 -8.63
C VAL A 45 -12.97 0.83 -8.09
N ARG A 46 -12.98 0.96 -6.76
CA ARG A 46 -13.41 2.16 -6.04
C ARG A 46 -12.27 2.62 -5.13
N ASP A 47 -11.88 3.88 -5.25
CA ASP A 47 -10.78 4.47 -4.48
C ASP A 47 -9.46 3.65 -4.55
N GLY A 48 -9.25 2.93 -5.64
CA GLY A 48 -8.08 2.06 -5.85
C GLY A 48 -8.21 0.62 -5.33
N PHE A 49 -9.33 0.26 -4.70
CA PHE A 49 -9.60 -1.08 -4.15
C PHE A 49 -10.61 -1.86 -5.01
N PRO A 50 -10.51 -3.20 -5.07
CA PRO A 50 -11.42 -4.02 -5.87
C PRO A 50 -12.75 -4.31 -5.17
N PHE A 51 -13.85 -4.14 -5.88
CA PHE A 51 -15.22 -4.36 -5.42
C PHE A 51 -15.93 -5.32 -6.38
N ILE A 52 -16.61 -6.32 -5.84
CA ILE A 52 -17.51 -7.16 -6.64
C ILE A 52 -18.98 -6.78 -6.37
N GLU A 53 -19.76 -6.63 -7.43
CA GLU A 53 -21.22 -6.56 -7.36
C GLU A 53 -21.83 -7.87 -7.87
N LEU A 54 -22.67 -8.52 -7.06
CA LEU A 54 -23.28 -9.81 -7.37
C LEU A 54 -24.74 -9.69 -7.85
N GLY A 55 -25.13 -10.53 -8.79
CA GLY A 55 -26.54 -10.91 -9.01
C GLY A 55 -27.46 -9.81 -9.53
N LYS A 56 -26.93 -8.82 -10.23
CA LYS A 56 -27.76 -7.79 -10.89
C LYS A 56 -28.06 -8.19 -12.34
N PRO A 57 -29.26 -7.88 -12.87
CA PRO A 57 -29.63 -8.26 -14.25
C PRO A 57 -28.66 -7.77 -15.33
N ASN A 58 -28.09 -6.58 -15.14
CA ASN A 58 -27.12 -5.99 -16.06
C ASN A 58 -25.72 -6.60 -15.95
N HIS A 59 -25.50 -7.57 -15.06
CA HIS A 59 -24.23 -8.30 -14.92
C HIS A 59 -24.30 -9.70 -15.53
N ALA A 60 -25.42 -10.06 -16.17
CA ALA A 60 -25.56 -11.33 -16.86
C ALA A 60 -24.37 -11.54 -17.82
N HIS A 61 -23.76 -12.73 -17.76
CA HIS A 61 -22.58 -13.11 -18.55
C HIS A 61 -21.25 -12.42 -18.18
N ASN A 62 -21.24 -11.52 -17.20
CA ASN A 62 -20.00 -11.04 -16.59
C ASN A 62 -19.50 -12.04 -15.54
N GLN A 63 -18.19 -12.05 -15.32
CA GLN A 63 -17.58 -12.89 -14.30
C GLN A 63 -16.39 -12.19 -13.65
N THR A 64 -16.19 -12.49 -12.38
CA THR A 64 -15.03 -12.05 -11.60
C THR A 64 -14.13 -13.25 -11.37
N SER A 65 -12.85 -13.10 -11.70
CA SER A 65 -11.81 -14.13 -11.52
C SER A 65 -11.13 -13.93 -10.17
N GLY A 66 -10.75 -15.03 -9.55
CA GLY A 66 -10.13 -15.06 -8.24
C GLY A 66 -9.62 -16.45 -7.90
N TYR A 67 -9.46 -16.72 -6.61
CA TYR A 67 -8.93 -17.99 -6.11
C TYR A 67 -9.82 -18.54 -4.99
N LEU A 68 -9.92 -19.86 -4.91
CA LEU A 68 -10.50 -20.57 -3.79
C LEU A 68 -9.40 -20.92 -2.79
N LEU A 69 -9.55 -20.39 -1.59
CA LEU A 69 -8.73 -20.73 -0.44
C LEU A 69 -9.51 -21.74 0.40
N SER A 70 -8.89 -22.87 0.71
CA SER A 70 -9.43 -23.84 1.66
C SER A 70 -8.76 -23.62 3.00
N VAL A 71 -9.56 -23.39 4.05
CA VAL A 71 -9.02 -23.09 5.38
C VAL A 71 -8.53 -24.39 6.05
N LEU A 72 -7.35 -24.33 6.66
CA LEU A 72 -6.84 -25.47 7.45
C LEU A 72 -7.74 -25.69 8.67
N PRO A 73 -8.17 -26.93 8.98
CA PRO A 73 -9.16 -27.19 10.04
C PRO A 73 -8.83 -26.57 11.39
N HIS A 74 -7.55 -26.61 11.78
CA HIS A 74 -7.05 -26.11 13.06
C HIS A 74 -6.88 -24.58 13.11
N CYS A 75 -7.06 -23.87 11.99
CA CYS A 75 -6.91 -22.42 11.90
C CYS A 75 -8.23 -21.67 11.71
N ASN A 76 -9.38 -22.35 11.65
CA ASN A 76 -10.65 -21.75 11.21
C ASN A 76 -11.03 -20.47 11.99
N GLU A 77 -10.98 -20.50 13.33
CA GLU A 77 -11.33 -19.35 14.17
C GLU A 77 -10.39 -18.15 13.95
N GLU A 78 -9.06 -18.37 14.02
CA GLU A 78 -8.07 -17.30 13.84
C GLU A 78 -8.07 -16.77 12.40
N PHE A 79 -8.26 -17.64 11.41
CA PHE A 79 -8.38 -17.26 10.01
C PHE A 79 -9.51 -16.26 9.80
N TRP A 80 -10.72 -16.58 10.27
CA TRP A 80 -11.85 -15.68 10.10
C TRP A 80 -11.71 -14.40 10.89
N LYS A 81 -11.13 -14.45 12.09
CA LYS A 81 -10.81 -13.25 12.87
C LYS A 81 -9.87 -12.32 12.11
N VAL A 82 -8.81 -12.85 11.50
CA VAL A 82 -7.85 -12.06 10.70
C VAL A 82 -8.50 -11.50 9.44
N VAL A 83 -9.24 -12.33 8.68
CA VAL A 83 -9.90 -11.91 7.44
C VAL A 83 -10.99 -10.87 7.70
N ASP A 84 -11.86 -11.11 8.69
CA ASP A 84 -12.92 -10.16 9.06
C ASP A 84 -12.32 -8.83 9.54
N ALA A 85 -11.21 -8.86 10.29
CA ALA A 85 -10.49 -7.65 10.67
C ALA A 85 -9.85 -6.94 9.47
N PHE A 86 -9.21 -7.68 8.56
CA PHE A 86 -8.58 -7.13 7.36
C PHE A 86 -9.58 -6.42 6.45
N GLU A 87 -10.70 -7.07 6.15
CA GLU A 87 -11.75 -6.54 5.28
C GLU A 87 -12.54 -5.43 5.99
N GLY A 88 -12.69 -5.54 7.31
CA GLY A 88 -13.22 -4.53 8.21
C GLY A 88 -14.62 -4.05 7.82
N ASN A 89 -14.87 -2.76 8.02
CA ASN A 89 -16.18 -2.19 7.73
C ASN A 89 -16.42 -1.88 6.25
N THR A 90 -15.40 -2.02 5.40
CA THR A 90 -15.48 -1.71 3.97
C THR A 90 -16.24 -2.76 3.18
N TYR A 91 -16.16 -4.03 3.60
CA TYR A 91 -16.80 -5.15 2.94
C TYR A 91 -17.76 -5.89 3.86
N LYS A 92 -18.67 -6.67 3.28
CA LYS A 92 -19.57 -7.59 3.99
C LYS A 92 -19.32 -9.00 3.48
N ARG A 93 -19.21 -9.96 4.41
CA ARG A 93 -19.14 -11.37 4.07
C ARG A 93 -20.51 -11.86 3.62
N VAL A 94 -20.56 -12.56 2.48
CA VAL A 94 -21.76 -13.20 1.95
C VAL A 94 -21.41 -14.58 1.42
N THR A 95 -22.40 -15.45 1.32
CA THR A 95 -22.26 -16.77 0.72
C THR A 95 -22.76 -16.74 -0.72
N CYS A 96 -22.00 -17.30 -1.65
CA CYS A 96 -22.40 -17.49 -3.05
C CYS A 96 -21.78 -18.77 -3.63
N ASP A 97 -22.10 -19.05 -4.89
CA ASP A 97 -21.47 -20.14 -5.64
C ASP A 97 -20.29 -19.60 -6.46
N ALA A 98 -19.15 -20.29 -6.37
CA ALA A 98 -17.99 -20.06 -7.22
C ALA A 98 -17.67 -21.34 -8.01
N LYS A 99 -17.25 -21.15 -9.26
CA LYS A 99 -16.81 -22.24 -10.13
C LYS A 99 -15.29 -22.36 -10.05
N GLY A 100 -14.82 -23.37 -9.32
CA GLY A 100 -13.41 -23.77 -9.30
C GLY A 100 -13.00 -24.46 -10.59
N LYS A 101 -11.71 -24.36 -10.95
CA LYS A 101 -11.16 -25.01 -12.14
C LYS A 101 -11.29 -26.53 -12.07
N THR A 102 -11.11 -27.11 -10.88
CA THR A 102 -11.16 -28.57 -10.65
C THR A 102 -12.36 -28.97 -9.78
N SER A 103 -12.74 -28.16 -8.79
CA SER A 103 -13.86 -28.48 -7.88
C SER A 103 -15.25 -28.40 -8.50
N GLY A 104 -15.40 -27.80 -9.68
CA GLY A 104 -16.73 -27.45 -10.22
C GLY A 104 -17.39 -26.34 -9.41
N SER A 105 -18.73 -26.34 -9.32
CA SER A 105 -19.48 -25.33 -8.56
C SER A 105 -19.47 -25.65 -7.08
N VAL A 106 -18.99 -24.73 -6.25
CA VAL A 106 -18.89 -24.89 -4.80
C VAL A 106 -19.44 -23.65 -4.08
N LYS A 107 -20.11 -23.86 -2.94
CA LYS A 107 -20.51 -22.78 -2.05
C LYS A 107 -19.29 -22.22 -1.32
N VAL A 108 -19.18 -20.91 -1.27
CA VAL A 108 -18.04 -20.19 -0.70
C VAL A 108 -18.51 -18.96 0.06
N GLN A 109 -17.69 -18.51 1.00
CA GLN A 109 -17.77 -17.15 1.50
C GLN A 109 -17.01 -16.22 0.53
N VAL A 110 -17.48 -14.98 0.41
CA VAL A 110 -16.81 -13.89 -0.32
C VAL A 110 -17.10 -12.56 0.36
N PHE A 111 -16.14 -11.64 0.33
CA PHE A 111 -16.35 -10.28 0.81
C PHE A 111 -16.80 -9.39 -0.35
N VAL A 112 -17.97 -8.79 -0.23
CA VAL A 112 -18.49 -7.85 -1.23
C VAL A 112 -18.52 -6.45 -0.63
N GLY A 113 -18.12 -5.45 -1.39
CA GLY A 113 -17.97 -4.12 -0.81
C GLY A 113 -19.30 -3.47 -0.44
N LYS A 114 -19.30 -2.75 0.68
CA LYS A 114 -20.45 -1.95 1.10
C LYS A 114 -20.54 -0.68 0.25
N ASN A 115 -21.75 -0.30 -0.15
CA ASN A 115 -22.03 0.89 -0.96
C ASN A 115 -21.16 1.02 -2.22
N PRO A 116 -21.09 0.02 -3.12
CA PRO A 116 -20.14 0.01 -4.25
C PRO A 116 -20.29 1.19 -5.23
N ARG A 117 -21.37 1.98 -5.11
CA ARG A 117 -21.66 3.18 -5.92
C ARG A 117 -21.31 4.51 -5.23
N SER A 118 -20.86 4.51 -3.98
CA SER A 118 -20.36 5.73 -3.34
C SER A 118 -18.96 6.05 -3.87
N GLY A 119 -18.59 7.32 -3.99
CA GLY A 119 -17.26 7.73 -4.44
C GLY A 119 -17.00 7.51 -5.93
N THR A 120 -15.74 7.64 -6.34
CA THR A 120 -15.32 7.46 -7.73
C THR A 120 -15.04 5.97 -7.97
N SER A 121 -15.76 5.37 -8.91
CA SER A 121 -15.56 3.97 -9.30
C SER A 121 -15.52 3.81 -10.81
N TYR A 122 -14.81 2.79 -11.27
CA TYR A 122 -14.80 2.37 -12.67
C TYR A 122 -14.91 0.84 -12.76
N GLU A 123 -15.47 0.36 -13.86
CA GLU A 123 -15.52 -1.07 -14.16
C GLU A 123 -14.14 -1.52 -14.64
N LEU A 124 -13.64 -2.62 -14.09
CA LEU A 124 -12.36 -3.15 -14.52
C LEU A 124 -12.60 -3.93 -15.82
N GLU A 125 -12.01 -3.47 -16.94
CA GLU A 125 -12.10 -4.18 -18.23
C GLU A 125 -11.50 -5.59 -18.12
N GLY A 126 -10.49 -5.76 -17.27
CA GLY A 126 -9.95 -7.04 -16.85
C GLY A 126 -10.87 -7.74 -15.84
N LYS A 127 -11.05 -9.06 -16.02
CA LYS A 127 -11.82 -9.92 -15.09
C LYS A 127 -11.08 -10.23 -13.79
N GLU A 128 -9.86 -9.73 -13.61
CA GLU A 128 -9.00 -9.97 -12.44
C GLU A 128 -8.34 -8.67 -12.02
N TRP A 129 -8.27 -8.44 -10.71
CA TRP A 129 -7.57 -7.30 -10.13
C TRP A 129 -6.21 -7.73 -9.56
N SER A 130 -5.22 -6.83 -9.68
CA SER A 130 -3.94 -6.92 -8.98
C SER A 130 -3.46 -5.51 -8.63
N TYR A 131 -2.81 -5.36 -7.46
CA TYR A 131 -2.20 -4.07 -7.11
C TYR A 131 -1.08 -3.70 -8.09
N LYS A 132 -0.43 -4.72 -8.69
CA LYS A 132 0.71 -4.60 -9.62
C LYS A 132 0.33 -3.94 -10.94
N THR A 133 -0.92 -4.11 -11.37
CA THR A 133 -1.48 -3.52 -12.59
C THR A 133 -2.34 -2.30 -12.29
N SER A 134 -2.35 -1.82 -11.05
CA SER A 134 -3.14 -0.63 -10.70
C SER A 134 -2.58 0.60 -11.43
N PRO A 135 -3.45 1.50 -11.94
CA PRO A 135 -3.00 2.78 -12.50
C PRO A 135 -2.19 3.62 -11.51
N PHE A 136 -2.42 3.39 -10.22
CA PHE A 136 -1.67 4.03 -9.14
C PHE A 136 -0.19 3.59 -9.15
N ILE A 137 0.09 2.29 -9.27
CA ILE A 137 1.46 1.77 -9.27
C ILE A 137 2.12 1.94 -10.65
N GLN A 138 1.45 1.54 -11.74
CA GLN A 138 2.05 1.60 -13.08
C GLN A 138 2.18 3.02 -13.63
N GLY A 139 1.23 3.90 -13.28
CA GLY A 139 1.23 5.29 -13.72
C GLY A 139 1.75 6.22 -12.64
N ARG A 140 0.91 6.53 -11.65
CA ARG A 140 1.15 7.63 -10.70
C ARG A 140 2.49 7.48 -9.97
N PHE A 141 2.78 6.32 -9.39
CA PHE A 141 4.02 6.09 -8.64
C PHE A 141 5.26 6.21 -9.53
N ARG A 142 5.27 5.55 -10.70
CA ARG A 142 6.40 5.61 -11.65
C ARG A 142 6.72 7.04 -12.05
N TYR A 143 5.74 7.79 -12.56
CA TYR A 143 5.97 9.18 -12.99
C TYR A 143 6.28 10.13 -11.82
N THR A 144 5.77 9.85 -10.62
CA THR A 144 6.16 10.61 -9.42
C THR A 144 7.63 10.39 -9.08
N CYS A 145 8.14 9.15 -9.19
CA CYS A 145 9.57 8.88 -8.97
C CYS A 145 10.44 9.59 -10.00
N ASP A 146 10.07 9.57 -11.27
CA ASP A 146 10.81 10.25 -12.35
C ASP A 146 10.84 11.78 -12.11
N LEU A 147 9.69 12.36 -11.73
CA LEU A 147 9.59 13.78 -11.39
C LEU A 147 10.48 14.17 -10.20
N ILE A 148 10.40 13.40 -9.11
CA ILE A 148 11.19 13.64 -7.90
C ILE A 148 12.68 13.52 -8.19
N LYS A 149 13.11 12.51 -8.95
CA LYS A 149 14.51 12.35 -9.36
C LYS A 149 15.00 13.56 -10.14
N GLY A 150 14.21 14.07 -11.08
CA GLY A 150 14.52 15.30 -11.81
C GLY A 150 14.65 16.52 -10.89
N ASP A 151 13.68 16.72 -10.00
CA ASP A 151 13.69 17.85 -9.05
C ASP A 151 14.85 17.76 -8.04
N ILE A 152 15.21 16.55 -7.59
CA ILE A 152 16.39 16.30 -6.74
C ILE A 152 17.66 16.76 -7.45
N GLU A 153 17.86 16.39 -8.71
CA GLU A 153 19.07 16.75 -9.46
C GLU A 153 19.17 18.26 -9.71
N VAL A 154 18.04 18.93 -9.98
CA VAL A 154 17.99 20.40 -10.08
C VAL A 154 18.39 21.05 -8.75
N LEU A 155 17.77 20.61 -7.65
CA LEU A 155 18.04 21.18 -6.34
C LEU A 155 19.46 20.90 -5.88
N LYS A 156 20.04 19.72 -6.12
CA LYS A 156 21.45 19.43 -5.79
C LYS A 156 22.42 20.39 -6.48
N LYS A 157 22.15 20.77 -7.73
CA LYS A 157 22.96 21.75 -8.47
C LYS A 157 22.77 23.17 -7.97
N GLN A 158 21.54 23.54 -7.59
CA GLN A 158 21.21 24.90 -7.18
C GLN A 158 21.47 25.18 -5.68
N LEU A 159 21.37 24.18 -4.79
CA LEU A 159 21.51 24.30 -3.33
C LEU A 159 22.80 25.02 -2.86
N PRO A 160 23.98 24.74 -3.46
CA PRO A 160 25.20 25.50 -3.14
C PRO A 160 25.02 27.00 -3.35
N ASP A 161 24.33 27.36 -4.42
CA ASP A 161 24.10 28.72 -4.94
C ASP A 161 22.75 29.30 -4.52
N LEU A 162 22.13 28.81 -3.44
CA LEU A 162 20.91 29.40 -2.86
C LEU A 162 21.27 30.46 -1.80
N PRO A 163 21.59 31.72 -2.15
CA PRO A 163 21.82 32.74 -1.13
C PRO A 163 20.50 33.19 -0.49
N PRO A 164 20.54 33.68 0.77
CA PRO A 164 19.38 34.23 1.46
C PRO A 164 18.77 35.44 0.75
N GLU A 165 19.55 36.18 -0.05
CA GLU A 165 19.06 37.36 -0.77
C GLU A 165 18.06 37.07 -1.91
N ASN A 166 17.89 35.81 -2.33
CA ASN A 166 16.95 35.42 -3.41
C ASN A 166 15.59 34.91 -2.90
N LEU A 167 15.27 35.12 -1.62
CA LEU A 167 14.02 34.66 -1.01
C LEU A 167 12.75 35.22 -1.66
N ASP A 168 12.82 36.31 -2.40
CA ASP A 168 11.65 36.84 -3.12
C ASP A 168 11.59 36.36 -4.58
N SER A 169 12.54 35.53 -5.00
CA SER A 169 12.60 35.03 -6.37
C SER A 169 11.76 33.76 -6.56
N SER A 170 10.95 33.74 -7.63
CA SER A 170 10.26 32.54 -8.07
C SER A 170 11.22 31.41 -8.47
N SER A 171 12.40 31.75 -9.01
CA SER A 171 13.43 30.76 -9.37
C SER A 171 13.99 30.02 -8.15
N TYR A 172 13.90 30.62 -6.96
CA TYR A 172 14.28 30.00 -5.70
C TYR A 172 13.19 29.04 -5.20
N TRP A 173 11.93 29.50 -5.15
CA TRP A 173 10.86 28.74 -4.50
C TRP A 173 10.22 27.67 -5.37
N ILE A 174 10.11 27.84 -6.68
CA ILE A 174 9.41 26.90 -7.56
C ILE A 174 10.00 25.48 -7.46
N PRO A 175 11.33 25.26 -7.56
CA PRO A 175 11.89 23.91 -7.46
C PRO A 175 11.65 23.25 -6.10
N ILE A 176 11.69 24.05 -5.02
CA ILE A 176 11.45 23.57 -3.64
C ILE A 176 9.98 23.14 -3.49
N ILE A 177 9.04 24.00 -3.88
CA ILE A 177 7.59 23.72 -3.81
C ILE A 177 7.25 22.48 -4.65
N ARG A 178 7.86 22.33 -5.82
CA ARG A 178 7.69 21.13 -6.66
C ARG A 178 8.18 19.85 -5.98
N LEU A 179 9.36 19.89 -5.37
CA LEU A 179 9.87 18.74 -4.61
C LEU A 179 8.95 18.40 -3.43
N GLU A 180 8.52 19.40 -2.65
CA GLU A 180 7.63 19.20 -1.50
C GLU A 180 6.28 18.62 -1.92
N GLY A 181 5.66 19.16 -2.98
CA GLY A 181 4.41 18.65 -3.53
C GLY A 181 4.55 17.21 -4.05
N SER A 182 5.63 16.92 -4.78
CA SER A 182 5.88 15.56 -5.28
C SER A 182 6.17 14.58 -4.15
N PHE A 183 6.90 15.00 -3.11
CA PHE A 183 7.14 14.19 -1.92
C PHE A 183 5.84 13.82 -1.19
N LEU A 184 4.86 14.74 -1.11
CA LEU A 184 3.54 14.43 -0.56
C LEU A 184 2.83 13.32 -1.36
N VAL A 185 2.94 13.35 -2.69
CA VAL A 185 2.39 12.29 -3.55
C VAL A 185 3.07 10.94 -3.27
N LEU A 186 4.39 10.95 -3.06
CA LEU A 186 5.15 9.75 -2.73
C LEU A 186 4.76 9.17 -1.35
N VAL A 187 4.48 10.04 -0.38
CA VAL A 187 3.93 9.61 0.92
C VAL A 187 2.56 8.95 0.77
N SER A 188 1.69 9.47 -0.12
CA SER A 188 0.43 8.79 -0.43
C SER A 188 0.66 7.41 -1.05
N THR A 189 1.77 7.17 -1.74
CA THR A 189 2.13 5.82 -2.20
C THR A 189 2.50 4.89 -1.07
N LEU A 190 3.25 5.36 -0.06
CA LEU A 190 3.51 4.59 1.15
C LEU A 190 2.20 4.25 1.88
N GLU A 191 1.29 5.21 2.03
CA GLU A 191 -0.02 4.96 2.64
C GLU A 191 -0.84 3.94 1.83
N TYR A 192 -0.85 4.06 0.50
CA TYR A 192 -1.49 3.07 -0.38
C TYR A 192 -0.92 1.66 -0.17
N LEU A 193 0.41 1.53 -0.10
CA LEU A 193 1.07 0.27 0.23
C LEU A 193 0.60 -0.28 1.57
N LEU A 194 0.59 0.55 2.62
CA LEU A 194 0.16 0.13 3.95
C LEU A 194 -1.31 -0.32 3.95
N THR A 195 -2.19 0.37 3.23
CA THR A 195 -3.61 -0.03 3.14
C THR A 195 -3.78 -1.31 2.32
N MET A 196 -3.04 -1.51 1.24
CA MET A 196 -3.11 -2.74 0.45
C MET A 196 -2.55 -3.95 1.20
N LYS A 197 -1.49 -3.75 2.00
CA LYS A 197 -0.85 -4.82 2.77
C LYS A 197 -1.61 -5.17 4.04
N TYR A 198 -2.11 -4.18 4.78
CA TYR A 198 -2.68 -4.39 6.12
C TYR A 198 -4.20 -4.18 6.19
N GLY A 199 -4.85 -3.73 5.11
CA GLY A 199 -6.29 -3.49 5.09
C GLY A 199 -6.74 -2.61 6.26
N ASN A 200 -7.85 -3.02 6.87
CA ASN A 200 -8.44 -2.46 8.08
C ASN A 200 -8.05 -3.23 9.36
N LEU A 201 -6.93 -3.96 9.38
CA LEU A 201 -6.51 -4.67 10.59
C LEU A 201 -6.64 -3.73 11.80
N ASN A 202 -7.35 -4.18 12.83
CA ASN A 202 -7.73 -3.41 14.00
C ASN A 202 -6.93 -3.90 15.23
N SER A 203 -6.58 -2.99 16.12
CA SER A 203 -6.37 -3.33 17.53
C SER A 203 -7.64 -2.93 18.28
N ASP A 204 -8.40 -3.90 18.77
CA ASP A 204 -9.54 -3.70 19.67
C ASP A 204 -10.50 -2.55 19.26
N LEU A 205 -11.17 -2.74 18.12
CA LEU A 205 -12.27 -1.90 17.58
C LEU A 205 -11.87 -0.59 16.87
N ASN A 206 -10.60 -0.19 16.86
CA ASN A 206 -10.13 0.96 16.07
C ASN A 206 -9.19 0.55 14.93
N GLU A 207 -9.33 1.19 13.77
CA GLU A 207 -8.42 1.00 12.62
C GLU A 207 -6.98 1.29 13.06
N LEU A 208 -6.05 0.40 12.71
CA LEU A 208 -4.64 0.63 12.98
C LEU A 208 -4.19 1.95 12.36
N SER A 209 -3.62 2.82 13.18
CA SER A 209 -3.02 4.06 12.70
C SER A 209 -1.92 3.78 11.67
N VAL A 210 -1.63 4.75 10.80
CA VAL A 210 -0.49 4.63 9.86
C VAL A 210 0.82 4.35 10.58
N ASN A 211 1.01 4.90 11.78
CA ASN A 211 2.19 4.62 12.61
C ASN A 211 2.28 3.14 13.04
N SER A 212 1.15 2.54 13.40
CA SER A 212 1.08 1.12 13.77
C SER A 212 1.31 0.22 12.55
N LYS A 213 0.74 0.56 11.38
CA LYS A 213 1.01 -0.16 10.12
C LYS A 213 2.49 -0.05 9.72
N MET A 214 3.12 1.12 9.92
CA MET A 214 4.58 1.28 9.72
C MET A 214 5.42 0.48 10.72
N ASP A 215 4.97 0.31 11.98
CA ASP A 215 5.66 -0.59 12.92
C ASP A 215 5.63 -2.03 12.44
N MET A 216 4.47 -2.48 11.97
CA MET A 216 4.33 -3.83 11.41
C MET A 216 5.22 -3.99 10.18
N LEU A 217 5.18 -3.03 9.25
CA LEU A 217 6.02 -3.04 8.05
C LEU A 217 7.50 -3.06 8.40
N GLY A 218 7.94 -2.12 9.25
CA GLY A 218 9.33 -1.98 9.63
C GLY A 218 9.89 -3.12 10.47
N ASN A 219 9.05 -3.88 11.20
CA ASN A 219 9.52 -4.93 12.11
C ASN A 219 9.22 -6.35 11.64
N LYS A 220 8.25 -6.56 10.75
CA LYS A 220 7.78 -7.90 10.36
C LYS A 220 7.91 -8.20 8.86
N ASP A 221 7.98 -7.19 8.00
CA ASP A 221 8.03 -7.43 6.55
C ASP A 221 9.45 -7.78 6.07
N PRO A 222 9.68 -8.98 5.50
CA PRO A 222 11.01 -9.42 5.11
C PRO A 222 11.66 -8.55 4.02
N ILE A 223 10.88 -8.01 3.08
CA ILE A 223 11.40 -7.14 2.02
C ILE A 223 11.91 -5.83 2.64
N VAL A 224 11.16 -5.27 3.59
CA VAL A 224 11.59 -4.05 4.30
C VAL A 224 12.79 -4.30 5.20
N GLN A 225 12.85 -5.44 5.88
CA GLN A 225 14.03 -5.82 6.67
C GLN A 225 15.29 -5.83 5.80
N GLU A 226 15.20 -6.44 4.62
CA GLU A 226 16.29 -6.52 3.64
C GLU A 226 16.69 -5.13 3.13
N ILE A 227 15.73 -4.33 2.65
CA ILE A 227 16.00 -2.99 2.11
C ILE A 227 16.75 -2.14 3.14
N ILE A 228 16.23 -2.09 4.36
CA ILE A 228 16.80 -1.24 5.41
C ILE A 228 18.13 -1.78 5.93
N SER A 229 18.36 -3.10 5.92
CA SER A 229 19.67 -3.66 6.30
C SER A 229 20.82 -3.20 5.40
N GLN A 230 20.49 -2.81 4.17
CA GLN A 230 21.43 -2.26 3.18
C GLN A 230 21.41 -0.73 3.12
N SER A 231 20.57 -0.07 3.92
CA SER A 231 20.48 1.39 3.98
C SER A 231 21.41 1.94 5.04
N ASP A 232 22.08 3.04 4.73
CA ASP A 232 22.79 3.83 5.73
C ASP A 232 21.80 4.65 6.56
N LEU A 233 21.38 4.08 7.69
CA LEU A 233 20.44 4.68 8.64
C LEU A 233 21.05 5.85 9.40
N ASP A 234 22.34 5.76 9.71
CA ASP A 234 23.04 6.71 10.58
C ASP A 234 23.24 8.07 9.90
N SER A 235 23.27 8.11 8.57
CA SER A 235 23.36 9.36 7.82
C SER A 235 22.04 10.12 7.67
N TYR A 236 20.88 9.52 7.99
CA TYR A 236 19.61 10.23 7.88
C TYR A 236 19.35 11.11 9.10
N ILE A 237 19.46 12.41 8.90
CA ILE A 237 19.12 13.40 9.93
C ILE A 237 17.65 13.77 9.76
N ALA A 238 16.79 13.12 10.52
CA ALA A 238 15.38 13.46 10.51
C ALA A 238 15.14 14.88 11.06
N PRO A 239 14.19 15.63 10.47
CA PRO A 239 13.86 16.92 11.01
C PRO A 239 13.19 16.84 12.39
N ASN A 240 13.43 17.86 13.21
CA ASN A 240 12.85 17.95 14.55
C ASN A 240 11.39 18.40 14.50
N ASP A 241 10.53 17.74 15.26
CA ASP A 241 9.24 18.31 15.66
C ASP A 241 9.49 19.29 16.81
N VAL A 242 9.20 20.57 16.60
CA VAL A 242 9.40 21.62 17.60
C VAL A 242 8.54 21.43 18.86
N ARG A 243 7.54 20.56 18.80
CA ARG A 243 6.67 20.21 19.94
C ARG A 243 7.27 19.10 20.82
N ILE A 244 8.40 18.51 20.42
CA ILE A 244 9.09 17.45 21.16
C ILE A 244 10.38 18.03 21.75
N SER A 245 10.64 17.78 23.04
CA SER A 245 11.81 18.32 23.72
C SER A 245 13.12 17.76 23.11
N LYS A 246 14.23 18.50 23.23
CA LYS A 246 15.54 18.03 22.74
C LYS A 246 16.00 16.70 23.36
N GLN A 247 15.52 16.37 24.55
CA GLN A 247 15.89 15.19 25.31
C GLN A 247 15.08 13.95 24.91
N GLU A 248 13.90 14.13 24.32
CA GLU A 248 13.03 13.06 23.81
C GLU A 248 13.28 12.72 22.33
N ARG A 249 14.41 13.20 21.78
CA ARG A 249 14.77 12.95 20.39
C ARG A 249 15.10 11.48 20.18
N ALA A 250 14.16 10.77 19.57
CA ALA A 250 14.36 9.39 19.16
C ALA A 250 15.52 9.30 18.16
N VAL A 251 16.63 8.66 18.57
CA VAL A 251 17.64 8.13 17.67
C VAL A 251 16.97 7.05 16.81
N ILE A 252 17.32 6.99 15.52
CA ILE A 252 16.82 5.93 14.63
C ILE A 252 17.52 4.64 15.03
N ILE A 253 16.94 3.93 16.00
CA ILE A 253 17.47 2.67 16.53
C ILE A 253 16.74 1.45 15.98
N THR A 254 15.62 1.65 15.29
CA THR A 254 14.85 0.58 14.65
C THR A 254 14.48 0.92 13.21
N ARG A 255 14.24 -0.12 12.43
CA ARG A 255 13.74 -0.04 11.05
C ARG A 255 12.37 0.64 10.96
N ALA A 256 11.48 0.34 11.91
CA ALA A 256 10.20 1.04 12.03
C ALA A 256 10.38 2.54 12.34
N ALA A 257 11.33 2.89 13.21
CA ALA A 257 11.64 4.29 13.49
C ALA A 257 12.14 5.03 12.24
N TYR A 258 12.94 4.38 11.40
CA TYR A 258 13.40 4.95 10.13
C TYR A 258 12.23 5.32 9.20
N LEU A 259 11.32 4.37 8.92
CA LEU A 259 10.15 4.63 8.06
C LEU A 259 9.25 5.73 8.63
N LYS A 260 9.00 5.70 9.94
CA LYS A 260 8.25 6.74 10.64
C LYS A 260 8.89 8.11 10.50
N LYS A 261 10.22 8.19 10.57
CA LYS A 261 10.94 9.46 10.42
C LYS A 261 10.89 10.00 9.00
N LEU A 262 11.05 9.16 7.98
CA LEU A 262 10.84 9.55 6.59
C LEU A 262 9.41 10.10 6.39
N TYR A 263 8.42 9.36 6.87
CA TYR A 263 7.01 9.76 6.83
C TYR A 263 6.73 11.08 7.57
N GLN A 264 7.34 11.30 8.74
CA GLN A 264 7.18 12.53 9.54
C GLN A 264 7.66 13.79 8.82
N THR A 265 8.53 13.69 7.81
CA THR A 265 9.00 14.85 7.04
C THR A 265 7.83 15.65 6.46
N ARG A 266 6.75 14.96 6.05
CA ARG A 266 5.53 15.57 5.50
C ARG A 266 4.86 16.56 6.46
N ASN A 267 4.85 16.25 7.76
CA ASN A 267 4.13 17.00 8.78
C ASN A 267 4.82 18.33 9.08
N ASN A 268 6.08 18.45 8.69
CA ASN A 268 6.89 19.62 8.90
C ASN A 268 6.98 20.50 7.65
N LEU A 269 6.47 20.08 6.47
CA LEU A 269 6.54 20.84 5.22
C LEU A 269 5.89 22.22 5.35
N SER A 270 4.72 22.31 5.98
CA SER A 270 4.02 23.58 6.25
C SER A 270 4.78 24.54 7.18
N HIS A 271 5.83 24.05 7.85
CA HIS A 271 6.69 24.83 8.72
C HIS A 271 8.09 25.08 8.12
N ARG A 272 8.36 24.56 6.90
CA ARG A 272 9.62 24.76 6.17
C ARG A 272 9.70 26.16 5.55
N GLY A 273 10.93 26.62 5.38
CA GLY A 273 11.26 27.96 4.88
C GLY A 273 11.75 28.91 5.97
N LYS A 274 11.71 28.48 7.24
CA LYS A 274 12.27 29.22 8.39
C LYS A 274 13.75 28.90 8.62
N GLY A 275 14.18 27.69 8.27
CA GLY A 275 15.55 27.19 8.43
C GLY A 275 16.42 27.25 7.17
N TYR A 276 16.00 27.97 6.13
CA TYR A 276 16.71 28.11 4.84
C TYR A 276 17.24 26.77 4.30
N LYS A 277 18.54 26.68 3.96
CA LYS A 277 19.19 25.52 3.34
C LYS A 277 19.01 24.21 4.12
N GLY A 278 18.87 24.28 5.45
CA GLY A 278 18.69 23.09 6.28
C GLY A 278 17.36 22.38 6.03
N ASP A 279 16.29 23.16 5.93
CA ASP A 279 14.93 22.69 5.66
C ASP A 279 14.83 21.98 4.30
N ILE A 280 15.43 22.58 3.28
CA ILE A 280 15.48 22.03 1.92
C ILE A 280 16.28 20.73 1.91
N LYS A 281 17.41 20.68 2.60
CA LYS A 281 18.25 19.48 2.69
C LYS A 281 17.50 18.29 3.32
N PHE A 282 16.68 18.53 4.35
CA PHE A 282 15.86 17.48 4.96
C PHE A 282 14.83 16.90 4.00
N THR A 283 14.10 17.76 3.28
CA THR A 283 13.11 17.32 2.30
C THR A 283 13.78 16.57 1.15
N LEU A 284 14.92 17.07 0.65
CA LEU A 284 15.70 16.44 -0.42
C LEU A 284 16.15 15.03 -0.04
N ASP A 285 16.76 14.88 1.14
CA ASP A 285 17.26 13.59 1.63
C ASP A 285 16.12 12.60 1.91
N ALA A 286 15.02 13.07 2.51
CA ALA A 286 13.83 12.25 2.74
C ALA A 286 13.17 11.80 1.42
N ALA A 287 13.07 12.69 0.43
CA ALA A 287 12.52 12.37 -0.88
C ALA A 287 13.36 11.33 -1.61
N GLN A 288 14.69 11.51 -1.63
CA GLN A 288 15.59 10.55 -2.25
C GLN A 288 15.45 9.15 -1.62
N ARG A 289 15.52 9.07 -0.29
CA ARG A 289 15.43 7.80 0.44
C ARG A 289 14.07 7.12 0.30
N MET A 290 12.99 7.89 0.27
CA MET A 290 11.65 7.35 0.07
C MET A 290 11.47 6.79 -1.34
N VAL A 291 12.03 7.44 -2.37
CA VAL A 291 12.01 6.92 -3.75
C VAL A 291 12.78 5.60 -3.81
N GLU A 292 14.02 5.58 -3.30
CA GLU A 292 14.86 4.38 -3.26
C GLU A 292 14.16 3.24 -2.51
N PHE A 293 13.55 3.54 -1.36
CA PHE A 293 12.80 2.55 -0.57
C PHE A 293 11.62 1.97 -1.35
N LEU A 294 10.74 2.81 -1.90
CA LEU A 294 9.52 2.34 -2.57
C LEU A 294 9.83 1.61 -3.88
N GLU A 295 10.79 2.09 -4.69
CA GLU A 295 11.19 1.40 -5.93
C GLU A 295 11.74 0.01 -5.65
N ARG A 296 12.61 -0.12 -4.64
CA ARG A 296 13.15 -1.42 -4.21
C ARG A 296 12.05 -2.32 -3.67
N TYR A 297 11.15 -1.80 -2.84
CA TYR A 297 10.05 -2.56 -2.27
C TYR A 297 9.15 -3.15 -3.38
N PHE A 298 8.72 -2.33 -4.33
CA PHE A 298 7.86 -2.79 -5.41
C PHE A 298 8.59 -3.76 -6.35
N SER A 299 9.86 -3.51 -6.66
CA SER A 299 10.70 -4.43 -7.44
C SER A 299 10.80 -5.82 -6.79
N MET A 300 11.11 -5.88 -5.49
CA MET A 300 11.22 -7.13 -4.74
C MET A 300 9.87 -7.82 -4.52
N SER A 301 8.78 -7.07 -4.50
CA SER A 301 7.41 -7.61 -4.43
C SER A 301 6.89 -8.16 -5.77
N GLY A 302 7.74 -8.18 -6.79
CA GLY A 302 7.42 -8.68 -8.12
C GLY A 302 6.60 -7.71 -8.97
N VAL A 303 6.69 -6.40 -8.72
CA VAL A 303 6.28 -5.35 -9.66
C VAL A 303 7.50 -5.01 -10.51
N GLY A 304 7.51 -5.46 -11.76
CA GLY A 304 8.49 -4.97 -12.72
C GLY A 304 8.17 -3.51 -13.04
N VAL A 305 8.99 -2.56 -12.58
CA VAL A 305 9.03 -1.22 -13.18
C VAL A 305 9.75 -1.37 -14.52
N SER A 306 9.07 -2.00 -15.49
CA SER A 306 9.62 -2.19 -16.82
C SER A 306 9.80 -0.81 -17.45
N ARG A 307 11.07 -0.44 -17.71
CA ARG A 307 11.40 0.63 -18.67
C ARG A 307 11.04 0.09 -20.05
N GLU A 308 9.77 0.15 -20.40
CA GLU A 308 9.44 0.21 -21.82
C GLU A 308 9.98 1.54 -22.34
N ILE A 309 10.92 1.39 -23.30
CA ILE A 309 11.69 2.41 -24.01
C ILE A 309 10.79 3.10 -25.02
#